data_AF-A0A2T0X5M7-F1
#
_entry.id   AF-A0A2T0X5M7-F1
#
_cell.length_a   1.000
_cell.length_b   1.000
_cell.length_c   1.000
_cell.angle_alpha   90.00
_cell.angle_beta   90.00
_cell.angle_gamma   90.00
#
_symmetry.space_group_name_H-M   'P 1'
#
loop_
_entity.id
_entity.type
_entity.pdbx_description
1 polymer ?
#
loop_
_entity_poly.entity_id
_entity_poly.type
_entity_poly.pdbx_seq_one_letter_code
_entity_poly.pdbx_strand_id
1 'polypeptide(L)'
;MKVLLDACVLFPTVMREVLIGAAQAGLYEPLWSDRLLEEWRRAAARFGPVEAMQAEAQIALLRAAFPKSAVQGYEPIEARLYLPDMDDLHVLAAAIKGHADVLVTLNAKDFPRHTLTEEGLERLDADQFMMMLHDRAPDQVGAVVEKVRATAEAMDDAPRETRALMKKARMPRLGKRLG
;
A
#
# COMPACT_ATOMS: atom_id res chain seq x y z
N MET A 1 -14.96 0.85 0.85
CA MET A 1 -14.03 1.34 1.90
C MET A 1 -12.87 2.04 1.23
N LYS A 2 -12.45 3.18 1.77
CA LYS A 2 -11.32 3.98 1.28
C LYS A 2 -10.09 3.69 2.10
N VAL A 3 -8.94 3.55 1.45
CA VAL A 3 -7.73 3.08 2.11
C VAL A 3 -6.54 3.89 1.66
N LEU A 4 -5.91 4.61 2.58
CA LEU A 4 -4.65 5.28 2.30
C LEU A 4 -3.51 4.25 2.31
N LEU A 5 -2.75 4.20 1.21
CA LEU A 5 -1.55 3.37 1.09
C LEU A 5 -0.33 4.24 1.35
N ASP A 6 0.45 3.88 2.36
CA ASP A 6 1.72 4.52 2.68
C ASP A 6 2.80 4.16 1.64
N ALA A 7 3.81 5.01 1.44
CA ALA A 7 4.91 4.78 0.53
C ALA A 7 5.69 3.49 0.86
N CYS A 8 5.78 3.15 2.15
CA CYS A 8 6.47 1.94 2.61
C CYS A 8 5.81 0.63 2.14
N VAL A 9 4.52 0.65 1.77
CA VAL A 9 3.81 -0.51 1.21
C VAL A 9 3.68 -0.47 -0.32
N LEU A 10 3.92 0.70 -0.92
CA LEU A 10 3.99 0.87 -2.38
C LEU A 10 5.40 0.60 -2.93
N PHE A 11 6.45 0.79 -2.14
CA PHE A 11 7.82 0.57 -2.61
C PHE A 11 8.12 -0.91 -2.95
N PRO A 12 7.83 -1.90 -2.07
CA PRO A 12 8.13 -3.30 -2.39
C PRO A 12 7.20 -3.85 -3.48
N THR A 13 7.75 -4.19 -4.64
CA THR A 13 6.98 -4.58 -5.85
C THR A 13 5.88 -5.59 -5.57
N VAL A 14 6.18 -6.76 -5.00
CA VAL A 14 5.18 -7.82 -4.79
C VAL A 14 4.05 -7.36 -3.85
N MET A 15 4.38 -6.58 -2.81
CA MET A 15 3.36 -6.05 -1.90
C MET A 15 2.44 -5.06 -2.60
N ARG A 16 3.03 -4.11 -3.36
CA ARG A 16 2.28 -3.16 -4.17
C ARG A 16 1.38 -3.87 -5.16
N GLU A 17 1.88 -4.83 -5.94
CA GLU A 17 1.08 -5.52 -6.95
C GLU A 17 -0.11 -6.28 -6.33
N VAL A 18 0.04 -6.85 -5.14
CA VAL A 18 -1.08 -7.50 -4.42
C VAL A 18 -2.10 -6.46 -3.95
N LEU A 19 -1.66 -5.37 -3.31
CA LEU A 19 -2.55 -4.30 -2.83
C LEU A 19 -3.31 -3.65 -3.99
N ILE A 20 -2.57 -3.23 -5.02
CA ILE A 20 -3.15 -2.59 -6.21
C ILE A 20 -4.02 -3.58 -7.00
N GLY A 21 -3.63 -4.85 -7.10
CA GLY A 21 -4.46 -5.89 -7.72
C GLY A 21 -5.80 -6.07 -6.99
N ALA A 22 -5.80 -6.02 -5.66
CA ALA A 22 -7.02 -6.06 -4.86
C ALA A 22 -7.90 -4.81 -5.06
N ALA A 23 -7.30 -3.62 -5.17
CA ALA A 23 -8.02 -2.41 -5.55
C ALA A 23 -8.63 -2.49 -6.96
N GLN A 24 -7.88 -3.02 -7.95
CA GLN A 24 -8.36 -3.24 -9.31
C GLN A 24 -9.52 -4.25 -9.37
N ALA A 25 -9.52 -5.24 -8.47
CA ALA A 25 -10.63 -6.18 -8.30
C ALA A 25 -11.86 -5.56 -7.59
N GLY A 26 -11.83 -4.26 -7.27
CA GLY A 26 -12.94 -3.54 -6.65
C GLY A 26 -13.12 -3.82 -5.16
N LEU A 27 -12.11 -4.40 -4.49
CA LEU A 27 -12.22 -4.75 -3.07
C LEU A 27 -12.13 -3.53 -2.15
N TYR A 28 -11.51 -2.44 -2.61
CA TYR A 28 -11.44 -1.16 -1.93
C TYR A 28 -11.05 -0.01 -2.88
N GLU A 29 -11.25 1.22 -2.42
CA GLU A 29 -10.81 2.44 -3.11
C GLU A 29 -9.45 2.88 -2.54
N PRO A 30 -8.34 2.80 -3.29
CA PRO A 30 -7.05 3.20 -2.78
C PRO A 30 -6.92 4.73 -2.80
N LEU A 31 -6.13 5.27 -1.87
CA LEU A 31 -5.83 6.70 -1.75
C LEU A 31 -4.32 6.89 -1.49
N TRP A 32 -3.79 8.02 -1.97
CA TRP A 32 -2.42 8.47 -1.71
C TRP A 32 -2.32 9.98 -1.98
N SER A 33 -1.29 10.63 -1.46
CA SER A 33 -0.92 12.00 -1.88
C SER A 33 0.21 11.98 -2.90
N ASP A 34 0.41 13.08 -3.62
CA ASP A 34 1.55 13.21 -4.52
C ASP A 34 2.89 13.17 -3.76
N ARG A 35 2.92 13.68 -2.52
CA ARG A 35 4.10 13.60 -1.65
C ARG A 35 4.44 12.15 -1.27
N LEU A 36 3.45 11.31 -0.99
CA LEU A 36 3.64 9.87 -0.75
C LEU A 36 4.24 9.14 -1.97
N LEU A 37 3.74 9.43 -3.17
CA LEU A 37 4.31 8.85 -4.40
C LEU A 37 5.74 9.33 -4.63
N GLU A 38 6.04 10.59 -4.32
CA GLU A 38 7.40 11.13 -4.40
C GLU A 38 8.34 10.50 -3.36
N GLU A 39 7.86 10.16 -2.17
CA GLU A 39 8.62 9.39 -1.17
C GLU A 39 8.96 8.00 -1.67
N TRP A 40 8.01 7.34 -2.34
CA TRP A 40 8.29 6.09 -3.03
C TRP A 40 9.38 6.27 -4.11
N ARG A 41 9.26 7.28 -4.98
CA ARG A 41 10.28 7.57 -6.02
C ARG A 41 11.66 7.84 -5.41
N ARG A 42 11.72 8.64 -4.33
CA ARG A 42 12.96 8.95 -3.59
C ARG A 42 13.55 7.71 -2.93
N ALA A 43 12.73 6.83 -2.36
CA ALA A 43 13.18 5.57 -1.79
C ALA A 43 13.83 4.67 -2.86
N ALA A 44 13.24 4.60 -4.05
CA ALA A 44 13.81 3.87 -5.19
C ALA A 44 15.13 4.47 -5.67
N ALA A 45 15.23 5.80 -5.72
CA ALA A 45 16.46 6.50 -6.14
C ALA A 45 17.70 6.20 -5.27
N ARG A 46 17.50 5.68 -4.05
CA ARG A 46 18.60 5.22 -3.18
C ARG A 46 19.32 3.98 -3.72
N PHE A 47 18.70 3.24 -4.63
CA PHE A 47 19.26 2.05 -5.26
C PHE A 47 19.91 2.34 -6.61
N GLY A 48 19.56 3.47 -7.23
CA GLY A 48 20.16 3.92 -8.48
C GLY A 48 19.21 4.74 -9.35
N PRO A 49 19.72 5.36 -10.43
CA PRO A 49 18.91 6.14 -11.36
C PRO A 49 17.92 5.27 -12.14
N VAL A 50 18.26 4.00 -12.42
CA VAL A 50 17.37 3.08 -13.15
C VAL A 50 16.14 2.76 -12.30
N GLU A 51 16.33 2.50 -11.02
CA GLU A 51 15.27 2.21 -10.06
C GLU A 51 14.36 3.43 -9.86
N ALA A 52 14.92 4.64 -9.84
CA ALA A 52 14.15 5.88 -9.81
C ALA A 52 13.25 6.02 -11.05
N MET A 53 13.80 5.77 -12.25
CA MET A 53 13.04 5.84 -13.51
C MET A 53 11.94 4.77 -13.56
N GLN A 54 12.22 3.57 -13.08
CA GLN A 54 11.22 2.50 -12.98
C GLN A 54 10.09 2.88 -12.02
N ALA A 55 10.41 3.45 -10.85
CA ALA A 55 9.40 3.93 -9.91
C ALA A 55 8.54 5.05 -10.51
N GLU A 56 9.14 6.00 -11.22
CA GLU A 56 8.42 7.08 -11.91
C GLU A 56 7.44 6.53 -12.98
N ALA A 57 7.88 5.57 -13.79
CA ALA A 57 7.02 4.90 -14.75
C ALA A 57 5.85 4.16 -14.07
N GLN A 58 6.12 3.47 -12.96
CA GLN A 58 5.10 2.75 -12.19
C GLN A 58 4.11 3.70 -11.52
N ILE A 59 4.57 4.84 -10.99
CA ILE A 59 3.74 5.91 -10.46
C ILE A 59 2.80 6.48 -11.53
N ALA A 60 3.31 6.70 -12.75
CA ALA A 60 2.50 7.19 -13.87
C ALA A 60 1.40 6.18 -14.25
N LEU A 61 1.73 4.89 -14.33
CA LEU A 61 0.74 3.82 -14.58
C LEU A 61 -0.29 3.73 -13.46
N LEU A 62 0.14 3.85 -12.20
CA LEU A 62 -0.75 3.83 -11.04
C LEU A 62 -1.76 4.99 -11.07
N ARG A 63 -1.29 6.21 -11.36
CA ARG A 63 -2.15 7.40 -11.52
C ARG A 63 -3.15 7.24 -12.66
N ALA A 64 -2.71 6.67 -13.79
CA ALA A 64 -3.58 6.43 -14.93
C ALA A 64 -4.67 5.38 -14.62
N ALA A 65 -4.33 4.34 -13.85
CA ALA A 65 -5.28 3.31 -13.42
C ALA A 65 -6.30 3.84 -12.40
N PHE A 66 -5.93 4.82 -11.57
CA PHE A 66 -6.75 5.35 -10.49
C PHE A 66 -6.78 6.89 -10.45
N PRO A 67 -7.44 7.55 -11.42
CA PRO A 67 -7.43 9.00 -11.54
C PRO A 67 -8.09 9.76 -10.38
N LYS A 68 -8.83 9.05 -9.51
CA LYS A 68 -9.54 9.62 -8.35
C LYS A 68 -8.86 9.36 -7.01
N SER A 69 -7.70 8.69 -7.01
CA SER A 69 -7.03 8.25 -5.77
C SER A 69 -6.05 9.28 -5.18
N ALA A 70 -5.67 10.29 -5.96
CA ALA A 70 -4.80 11.35 -5.47
C ALA A 70 -5.56 12.32 -4.55
N VAL A 71 -5.17 12.37 -3.28
CA VAL A 71 -5.69 13.30 -2.28
C VAL A 71 -4.91 14.61 -2.35
N GLN A 72 -5.63 15.72 -2.44
CA GLN A 72 -5.08 17.08 -2.55
C GLN A 72 -5.67 18.00 -1.47
N GLY A 73 -4.97 19.09 -1.16
CA GLY A 73 -5.45 20.11 -0.23
C GLY A 73 -5.56 19.60 1.21
N TYR A 74 -4.63 18.72 1.60
CA TYR A 74 -4.53 18.17 2.95
C TYR A 74 -3.55 18.97 3.83
N GLU A 75 -2.68 19.78 3.23
CA GLU A 75 -1.59 20.50 3.87
C GLU A 75 -2.05 21.37 5.06
N PRO A 76 -3.20 22.07 5.01
CA PRO A 76 -3.70 22.83 6.17
C PRO A 76 -4.06 21.96 7.38
N ILE A 77 -4.32 20.66 7.18
CA ILE A 77 -4.63 19.72 8.26
C ILE A 77 -3.37 19.35 9.03
N GLU A 78 -2.20 19.31 8.39
CA GLU A 78 -0.92 18.98 9.05
C GLU A 78 -0.68 19.86 10.28
N ALA A 79 -1.07 21.14 10.22
CA ALA A 79 -0.86 22.12 11.28
C ALA A 79 -1.55 21.80 12.62
N ARG A 80 -2.58 20.96 12.64
CA ARG A 80 -3.30 20.55 13.87
C ARG A 80 -2.95 19.14 14.35
N LEU A 81 -2.15 18.42 13.58
CA LEU A 81 -1.83 17.02 13.85
C LEU A 81 -0.55 16.90 14.67
N TYR A 82 -0.45 15.79 15.41
CA TYR A 82 0.75 15.41 16.12
C TYR A 82 0.98 13.91 15.94
N LEU A 83 2.18 13.56 15.51
CA LEU A 83 2.67 12.19 15.42
C LEU A 83 4.07 12.11 16.05
N PRO A 84 4.51 10.92 16.48
CA PRO A 84 5.90 10.72 16.93
C PRO A 84 6.93 11.15 15.88
N ASP A 85 6.66 10.89 14.60
CA ASP A 85 7.44 11.39 13.47
C ASP A 85 6.69 12.54 12.78
N MET A 86 7.32 13.71 12.73
CA MET A 86 6.74 14.89 12.08
C MET A 86 6.76 14.77 10.56
N ASP A 87 7.67 13.97 10.00
CA ASP A 87 7.74 13.76 8.56
C ASP A 87 6.57 12.91 8.04
N ASP A 88 5.83 12.23 8.93
CA ASP A 88 4.67 11.40 8.61
C ASP A 88 3.31 12.15 8.73
N LEU A 89 3.32 13.42 9.13
CA LEU A 89 2.09 14.21 9.30
C LEU A 89 1.29 14.33 8.00
N HIS A 90 1.95 14.42 6.84
CA HIS A 90 1.26 14.49 5.54
C HIS A 90 0.50 13.21 5.22
N VAL A 91 0.97 12.05 5.69
CA VAL A 91 0.30 10.76 5.48
C VAL A 91 -1.02 10.75 6.23
N LEU A 92 -1.00 11.13 7.51
CA LEU A 92 -2.22 11.22 8.31
C LEU A 92 -3.16 12.32 7.80
N ALA A 93 -2.63 13.50 7.45
CA ALA A 93 -3.42 14.58 6.87
C ALA A 93 -4.13 14.15 5.57
N ALA A 94 -3.42 13.42 4.68
CA ALA A 94 -4.01 12.86 3.47
C ALA A 94 -5.06 11.80 3.77
N ALA A 95 -4.85 10.93 4.77
CA ALA A 95 -5.87 9.95 5.20
C ALA A 95 -7.16 10.65 5.63
N ILE A 96 -7.04 11.66 6.50
CA ILE A 96 -8.17 12.43 7.02
C ILE A 96 -8.88 13.18 5.89
N LYS A 97 -8.13 13.90 5.06
CA LYS A 97 -8.68 14.65 3.92
C LYS A 97 -9.40 13.76 2.92
N GLY A 98 -8.84 12.58 2.67
CA GLY A 98 -9.40 11.59 1.76
C GLY A 98 -10.59 10.82 2.33
N HIS A 99 -10.89 11.00 3.63
CA HIS A 99 -11.84 10.19 4.39
C HIS A 99 -11.52 8.69 4.27
N ALA A 100 -10.26 8.34 4.49
CA ALA A 100 -9.83 6.95 4.54
C ALA A 100 -10.41 6.26 5.79
N ASP A 101 -10.87 5.03 5.61
CA ASP A 101 -11.28 4.15 6.71
C ASP A 101 -10.04 3.45 7.33
N VAL A 102 -9.03 3.18 6.48
CA VAL A 102 -7.83 2.42 6.84
C VAL A 102 -6.57 3.11 6.31
N LEU A 103 -5.53 3.19 7.14
CA LEU A 103 -4.15 3.43 6.76
C LEU A 103 -3.39 2.10 6.73
N VAL A 104 -2.88 1.74 5.54
CA VAL A 104 -2.02 0.56 5.36
C VAL A 104 -0.56 0.99 5.39
N THR A 105 0.16 0.60 6.43
CA THR A 105 1.57 0.97 6.66
C THR A 105 2.34 -0.12 7.43
N LEU A 106 3.65 -0.20 7.21
CA LEU A 106 4.57 -1.01 8.01
C LEU A 106 5.13 -0.24 9.22
N ASN A 107 4.93 1.08 9.28
CA ASN A 107 5.52 2.00 10.25
C ASN A 107 4.66 2.13 11.52
N ALA A 108 4.41 1.01 12.19
CA ALA A 108 3.47 0.96 13.32
C ALA A 108 3.79 1.90 14.49
N LYS A 109 5.07 2.30 14.65
CA LYS A 109 5.53 3.19 15.73
C LYS A 109 5.21 4.65 15.46
N ASP A 110 5.26 5.03 14.19
CA ASP A 110 5.09 6.41 13.72
C ASP A 110 3.59 6.76 13.60
N PHE A 111 2.74 5.72 13.58
CA PHE A 111 1.29 5.84 13.57
C PHE A 111 0.62 5.12 14.77
N PRO A 112 0.67 5.69 15.99
CA PRO A 112 0.04 5.11 17.16
C PRO A 112 -1.48 4.96 17.00
N ARG A 113 -2.02 3.80 17.37
CA ARG A 113 -3.45 3.48 17.16
C ARG A 113 -4.41 4.47 17.84
N HIS A 114 -4.07 4.95 19.04
CA HIS A 114 -4.94 5.86 19.78
C HIS A 114 -5.13 7.19 19.02
N THR A 115 -4.03 7.79 18.53
CA THR A 115 -4.06 9.01 17.71
C THR A 115 -4.90 8.84 16.46
N LEU A 116 -4.77 7.69 15.78
CA LEU A 116 -5.55 7.44 14.56
C LEU A 116 -7.04 7.19 14.84
N THR A 117 -7.35 6.53 15.96
CA THR A 117 -8.74 6.23 16.33
C THR A 117 -9.54 7.51 16.62
N GLU A 118 -8.89 8.54 17.18
CA GLU A 118 -9.50 9.87 17.40
C GLU A 118 -9.94 10.54 16.09
N GLU A 119 -9.26 10.22 14.98
CA GLU A 119 -9.58 10.69 13.63
C GLU A 119 -10.46 9.70 12.84
N GLY A 120 -10.92 8.62 13.47
CA GLY A 120 -11.75 7.59 12.84
C GLY A 120 -11.00 6.67 11.88
N LEU A 121 -9.66 6.61 11.97
CA LEU A 121 -8.79 5.86 11.06
C LEU A 121 -8.25 4.58 11.72
N GLU A 122 -8.43 3.44 11.07
CA GLU A 122 -7.80 2.19 11.50
C GLU A 122 -6.41 2.02 10.89
N ARG A 123 -5.44 1.50 11.65
CA ARG A 123 -4.12 1.13 11.11
C ARG A 123 -3.96 -0.38 10.99
N LEU A 124 -3.62 -0.81 9.78
CA LEU A 124 -3.29 -2.19 9.47
C LEU A 124 -1.94 -2.26 8.75
N ASP A 125 -1.22 -3.36 8.95
CA ASP A 125 -0.15 -3.72 8.02
C ASP A 125 -0.74 -4.40 6.77
N ALA A 126 0.08 -4.57 5.73
CA ALA A 126 -0.36 -5.18 4.47
C ALA A 126 -0.90 -6.61 4.65
N ASP A 127 -0.32 -7.41 5.57
CA ASP A 127 -0.74 -8.78 5.82
C ASP A 127 -2.12 -8.82 6.50
N GLN A 128 -2.31 -8.00 7.53
CA GLN A 128 -3.58 -7.84 8.24
C GLN A 128 -4.68 -7.35 7.30
N PHE A 129 -4.36 -6.37 6.47
CA PHE A 129 -5.29 -5.81 5.51
C PHE A 129 -5.72 -6.84 4.45
N MET A 130 -4.76 -7.54 3.84
CA MET A 130 -5.09 -8.56 2.84
C MET A 130 -5.79 -9.77 3.44
N MET A 131 -5.50 -10.14 4.70
CA MET A 131 -6.27 -11.15 5.42
C MET A 131 -7.72 -10.72 5.65
N MET A 132 -7.96 -9.46 6.03
CA MET A 132 -9.32 -8.91 6.16
C MET A 132 -10.08 -8.97 4.83
N LEU A 133 -9.44 -8.59 3.72
CA LEU A 133 -10.05 -8.69 2.40
C LEU A 133 -10.32 -10.14 2.01
N HIS A 134 -9.38 -11.05 2.28
CA HIS A 134 -9.53 -12.47 2.00
C HIS A 134 -10.70 -13.08 2.77
N ASP A 135 -10.87 -12.75 4.04
CA ASP A 135 -11.98 -13.27 4.85
C ASP A 135 -13.36 -12.83 4.31
N ARG A 136 -13.42 -11.75 3.51
CA ARG A 136 -14.64 -11.27 2.85
C ARG A 136 -14.78 -11.74 1.39
N ALA A 137 -13.67 -11.87 0.68
CA ALA A 137 -13.61 -12.11 -0.76
C ALA A 137 -12.45 -13.07 -1.11
N PRO A 138 -12.52 -14.34 -0.65
CA PRO A 138 -11.39 -15.27 -0.75
C PRO A 138 -11.00 -15.56 -2.20
N ASP A 139 -11.98 -15.72 -3.09
CA ASP A 139 -11.74 -16.05 -4.50
C ASP A 139 -11.05 -14.89 -5.23
N GLN A 140 -11.51 -13.65 -5.02
CA GLN A 140 -10.90 -12.46 -5.63
C GLN A 140 -9.48 -12.25 -5.12
N VAL A 141 -9.24 -12.38 -3.81
CA VAL A 141 -7.89 -12.25 -3.25
C VAL A 141 -6.97 -13.37 -3.75
N GLY A 142 -7.45 -14.61 -3.79
CA GLY A 142 -6.72 -15.74 -4.34
C GLY A 142 -6.31 -15.51 -5.80
N ALA A 143 -7.23 -15.03 -6.64
CA ALA A 143 -6.96 -14.71 -8.05
C ALA A 143 -5.91 -13.60 -8.21
N VAL A 144 -5.96 -12.56 -7.37
CA VAL A 144 -4.96 -11.49 -7.35
C VAL A 144 -3.58 -12.04 -6.99
N VAL A 145 -3.49 -12.83 -5.91
CA VAL A 145 -2.21 -13.41 -5.48
C VAL A 145 -1.64 -14.36 -6.53
N GLU A 146 -2.48 -15.19 -7.16
CA GLU A 146 -2.04 -16.09 -8.22
C GLU A 146 -1.51 -15.32 -9.44
N LYS A 147 -2.20 -14.25 -9.86
CA LYS A 147 -1.72 -13.39 -10.94
C LYS A 147 -0.33 -12.80 -10.63
N VAL A 148 -0.13 -12.32 -9.41
CA VAL A 148 1.17 -11.78 -8.96
C VAL A 148 2.23 -12.88 -8.93
N ARG A 149 1.89 -14.07 -8.41
CA ARG A 149 2.79 -15.24 -8.37
C ARG A 149 3.23 -15.66 -9.77
N ALA A 150 2.29 -15.80 -10.70
CA ALA A 150 2.55 -16.16 -12.09
C ALA A 150 3.43 -15.11 -12.80
N THR A 151 3.20 -13.82 -12.53
CA THR A 151 4.02 -12.74 -13.09
C THR A 151 5.45 -12.80 -12.56
N ALA A 152 5.63 -13.02 -11.25
CA ALA A 152 6.96 -13.17 -10.65
C ALA A 152 7.70 -14.42 -11.15
N GLU A 153 7.00 -15.54 -11.35
CA GLU A 153 7.56 -16.75 -11.94
C GLU A 153 8.06 -16.52 -13.37
N ALA A 154 7.28 -15.83 -14.20
CA ALA A 154 7.67 -15.50 -15.57
C ALA A 154 8.88 -14.55 -15.65
N MET A 155 9.00 -13.61 -14.71
CA MET A 155 10.14 -12.68 -14.66
C MET A 155 11.45 -13.35 -14.24
N ASP A 156 11.38 -14.34 -13.34
CA ASP A 156 12.55 -15.00 -12.76
C ASP A 156 12.90 -16.33 -13.47
N ASP A 157 12.08 -16.77 -14.44
CA ASP A 157 12.15 -18.09 -15.11
C ASP A 157 12.33 -19.26 -14.13
N ALA A 158 11.64 -19.17 -12.98
CA ALA A 158 11.80 -20.12 -11.89
C ALA A 158 10.50 -20.27 -11.09
N PRO A 159 10.11 -21.51 -10.70
CA PRO A 159 8.88 -21.76 -9.95
C PRO A 159 8.79 -20.90 -8.69
N ARG A 160 7.63 -20.30 -8.46
CA ARG A 160 7.36 -19.50 -7.25
C ARG A 160 6.22 -20.11 -6.44
N GLU A 161 6.55 -20.55 -5.23
CA GLU A 161 5.53 -20.93 -4.26
C GLU A 161 4.89 -19.70 -3.62
N THR A 162 3.55 -19.69 -3.57
CA THR A 162 2.73 -18.60 -3.02
C THR A 162 3.15 -18.23 -1.61
N ARG A 163 3.25 -19.21 -0.70
CA ARG A 163 3.65 -18.96 0.68
C ARG A 163 5.04 -18.33 0.82
N ALA A 164 6.01 -18.79 0.03
CA ALA A 164 7.36 -18.24 0.06
C ALA A 164 7.41 -16.82 -0.49
N LEU A 165 6.70 -16.56 -1.59
CA LEU A 165 6.58 -15.24 -2.21
C LEU A 165 5.92 -14.23 -1.26
N MET A 166 4.78 -14.59 -0.68
CA MET A 166 4.05 -13.72 0.26
C MET A 166 4.84 -13.47 1.54
N LYS A 167 5.57 -14.48 2.07
CA LYS A 167 6.49 -14.27 3.20
C LYS A 167 7.57 -13.24 2.89
N LYS A 168 8.19 -13.31 1.69
CA LYS A 168 9.17 -12.30 1.26
C LYS A 168 8.53 -10.92 1.14
N ALA A 169 7.30 -10.85 0.65
CA ALA A 169 6.49 -9.63 0.55
C ALA A 169 5.87 -9.16 1.87
N ARG A 170 6.33 -9.67 3.03
CA ARG A 170 5.82 -9.31 4.38
C ARG A 170 4.33 -9.58 4.59
N MET A 171 3.75 -10.54 3.86
CA MET A 171 2.39 -11.04 4.03
C MET A 171 2.35 -12.54 4.40
N PRO A 172 3.05 -12.99 5.46
CA PRO A 172 3.18 -14.41 5.76
C PRO A 172 1.86 -15.10 6.14
N ARG A 173 0.88 -14.39 6.73
CA ARG A 173 -0.42 -14.99 7.10
C ARG A 173 -1.26 -15.24 5.85
N LEU A 174 -1.28 -14.28 4.92
CA LEU A 174 -1.94 -14.45 3.64
C LEU A 174 -1.34 -15.64 2.86
N GLY A 175 0.00 -15.70 2.81
CA GLY A 175 0.70 -16.84 2.18
C GLY A 175 0.30 -18.17 2.79
N LYS A 176 0.26 -18.28 4.13
CA LYS A 176 -0.19 -19.51 4.81
C LYS A 176 -1.66 -19.84 4.53
N ARG A 177 -2.52 -18.84 4.34
CA ARG A 177 -3.96 -19.04 4.07
C ARG A 177 -4.21 -19.59 2.67
N LEU A 178 -3.39 -19.22 1.70
CA LEU A 178 -3.55 -19.57 0.28
C LEU A 178 -2.78 -20.83 -0.15
N GLY A 179 -1.86 -21.36 0.68
CA GLY A 179 -1.06 -22.56 0.39
C GLY A 179 0.42 -22.34 0.64
#